data_AF-A0A2H0Y7M7-F1
#
_entry.id   AF-A0A2H0Y7M7-F1
#
_cell.length_a   1.000
_cell.length_b   1.000
_cell.length_c   1.000
_cell.angle_alpha   90.00
_cell.angle_beta   90.00
_cell.angle_gamma   90.00
#
_symmetry.space_group_name_H-M   'P 1'
#
loop_
_entity.id
_entity.type
_entity.pdbx_description
1 polymer ?
#
loop_
_entity_poly.entity_id
_entity_poly.type
_entity_poly.pdbx_seq_one_letter_code
_entity_poly.pdbx_strand_id
1 'polypeptide(L)'
;MFKSKTKYTWEGWESSGREDWVFSVKHPCELIGVHAKLIDAQLKESEKLEYCIYSPRVSSTSTPFGFKSEESSWGLCATDNRFIISKNQHAKNLEPELFSISFDDVLYFNIGRVLLLSWLSITYAQEKKKRQVDILFASNGRHHFEKALRSYKKYQNAVNTDEFGLDSFSAASFIHKIQNKLHADSLKTLISSGEKCLCSFSCRYFWEKFFERRSFFRKRKVFYYPRSNATFLLTNKALLLARDSLETGIDSGVNILTIPLGKIKAVSAMSEELNDSLIQRIKISLAQTEEDYFVVISYICEDEGVLVNTMQSLMGKK
;
A
#
# COMPACT_ATOMS: atom_id res chain seq x y z
N MET A 1 -9.51 12.39 -31.56
CA MET A 1 -8.89 13.66 -31.11
C MET A 1 -9.60 14.08 -29.82
N PHE A 2 -8.99 13.87 -28.65
CA PHE A 2 -9.59 14.22 -27.37
C PHE A 2 -9.43 15.73 -27.13
N LYS A 3 -10.54 16.47 -27.07
CA LYS A 3 -10.52 17.89 -26.67
C LYS A 3 -10.40 17.94 -25.14
N SER A 4 -9.31 18.51 -24.64
CA SER A 4 -9.12 18.84 -23.21
C SER A 4 -10.32 19.67 -22.72
N LYS A 5 -10.82 19.39 -21.53
CA LYS A 5 -11.96 20.12 -20.94
C LYS A 5 -11.54 21.41 -20.24
N THR A 6 -10.24 21.62 -20.04
CA THR A 6 -9.75 22.72 -19.21
C THR A 6 -9.12 23.86 -20.02
N LYS A 7 -9.18 25.09 -19.46
CA LYS A 7 -8.59 26.33 -20.02
C LYS A 7 -7.05 26.29 -20.16
N TYR A 8 -6.41 25.22 -19.73
CA TYR A 8 -4.96 25.07 -19.76
C TYR A 8 -4.53 24.48 -21.11
N THR A 9 -3.78 25.26 -21.89
CA THR A 9 -3.15 24.80 -23.12
C THR A 9 -2.02 23.84 -22.78
N TRP A 10 -2.17 22.58 -23.16
CA TRP A 10 -1.15 21.55 -23.02
C TRP A 10 0.05 21.90 -23.93
N GLU A 11 1.15 22.37 -23.35
CA GLU A 11 2.37 22.79 -24.08
C GLU A 11 3.28 21.61 -24.49
N GLY A 12 2.71 20.52 -25.00
CA GLY A 12 3.47 19.75 -25.99
C GLY A 12 4.73 19.01 -25.55
N TRP A 13 4.99 18.79 -24.25
CA TRP A 13 6.20 18.08 -23.85
C TRP A 13 6.08 16.59 -24.22
N GLU A 14 6.71 16.20 -25.34
CA GLU A 14 6.98 14.79 -25.62
C GLU A 14 7.88 14.24 -24.52
N SER A 15 7.39 13.23 -23.83
CA SER A 15 8.09 12.60 -22.71
C SER A 15 8.72 11.31 -23.17
N SER A 16 9.99 11.10 -22.82
CA SER A 16 10.65 9.79 -22.93
C SER A 16 10.42 8.89 -21.71
N GLY A 17 9.78 9.45 -20.67
CA GLY A 17 9.63 8.85 -19.36
C GLY A 17 10.90 8.81 -18.54
N ARG A 18 11.97 9.52 -18.96
CA ARG A 18 13.30 9.51 -18.32
C ARG A 18 13.60 10.79 -17.55
N GLU A 19 12.57 11.49 -17.11
CA GLU A 19 12.74 12.67 -16.27
C GLU A 19 13.40 12.31 -14.93
N ASP A 20 14.10 13.26 -14.33
CA ASP A 20 15.06 12.98 -13.25
C ASP A 20 14.41 12.65 -11.89
N TRP A 21 13.16 13.08 -11.68
CA TRP A 21 12.49 12.92 -10.38
C TRP A 21 10.98 12.75 -10.49
N VAL A 22 10.41 12.12 -9.47
CA VAL A 22 8.96 12.13 -9.21
C VAL A 22 8.59 13.52 -8.71
N PHE A 23 7.53 14.13 -9.25
CA PHE A 23 7.03 15.43 -8.79
C PHE A 23 5.51 15.44 -8.69
N SER A 24 5.00 16.37 -7.88
CA SER A 24 3.56 16.66 -7.81
C SER A 24 3.18 17.86 -8.65
N VAL A 25 1.96 17.84 -9.18
CA VAL A 25 1.35 18.94 -9.92
C VAL A 25 0.05 19.38 -9.28
N LYS A 26 -0.40 20.61 -9.56
CA LYS A 26 -1.65 21.13 -9.02
C LYS A 26 -2.87 20.66 -9.80
N HIS A 27 -2.72 20.44 -11.10
CA HIS A 27 -3.78 20.03 -12.00
C HIS A 27 -3.30 18.94 -12.96
N PRO A 28 -4.14 17.98 -13.43
CA PRO A 28 -3.66 16.87 -14.25
C PRO A 28 -3.10 17.33 -15.60
N CYS A 29 -3.56 18.46 -16.12
CA CYS A 29 -3.03 19.06 -17.36
C CYS A 29 -1.53 19.43 -17.28
N GLU A 30 -0.98 19.60 -16.07
CA GLU A 30 0.43 19.90 -15.82
C GLU A 30 1.30 18.62 -15.78
N LEU A 31 0.69 17.43 -15.86
CA LEU A 31 1.45 16.18 -15.98
C LEU A 31 2.21 16.13 -17.30
N ILE A 32 3.33 15.41 -17.28
CA ILE A 32 4.20 15.28 -18.45
C ILE A 32 3.61 14.27 -19.46
N GLY A 33 3.74 14.60 -20.75
CA GLY A 33 3.41 13.71 -21.86
C GLY A 33 1.94 13.31 -21.93
N VAL A 34 1.71 12.05 -22.28
CA VAL A 34 0.36 11.51 -22.53
C VAL A 34 -0.52 11.43 -21.28
N HIS A 35 0.10 11.39 -20.09
CA HIS A 35 -0.60 11.25 -18.81
C HIS A 35 -1.54 12.43 -18.55
N ALA A 36 -1.13 13.65 -18.90
CA ALA A 36 -1.99 14.83 -18.75
C ALA A 36 -3.30 14.68 -19.52
N LYS A 37 -3.23 14.29 -20.80
CA LYS A 37 -4.42 14.12 -21.64
C LYS A 37 -5.33 13.01 -21.13
N LEU A 38 -4.76 11.87 -20.75
CA LEU A 38 -5.52 10.71 -20.31
C LEU A 38 -6.24 10.97 -18.98
N ILE A 39 -5.54 11.55 -18.01
CA ILE A 39 -6.11 11.80 -16.69
C ILE A 39 -7.09 12.98 -16.73
N ASP A 40 -6.78 14.07 -17.44
CA ASP A 40 -7.69 15.22 -17.59
C ASP A 40 -9.00 14.81 -18.27
N ALA A 41 -8.94 13.97 -19.31
CA ALA A 41 -10.14 13.46 -19.99
C ALA A 41 -11.01 12.57 -19.08
N GLN A 42 -10.38 11.87 -18.14
CA GLN A 42 -11.05 10.95 -17.22
C GLN A 42 -11.62 11.66 -15.98
N LEU A 43 -11.07 12.82 -15.61
CA LEU A 43 -11.54 13.61 -14.47
C LEU A 43 -12.95 14.17 -14.76
N LYS A 44 -13.87 13.98 -13.82
CA LYS A 44 -15.21 14.57 -13.90
C LYS A 44 -15.18 15.98 -13.31
N GLU A 45 -15.99 16.90 -13.85
CA GLU A 45 -16.07 18.28 -13.36
C GLU A 45 -16.51 18.37 -11.88
N SER A 46 -17.27 17.39 -11.41
CA SER A 46 -17.73 17.30 -10.02
C SER A 46 -16.70 16.72 -9.04
N GLU A 47 -15.60 16.14 -9.53
CA GLU A 47 -14.61 15.48 -8.67
C GLU A 47 -13.59 16.49 -8.16
N LYS A 48 -13.37 16.49 -6.84
CA LYS A 48 -12.32 17.31 -6.25
C LYS A 48 -10.98 16.60 -6.38
N LEU A 49 -10.03 17.23 -7.06
CA LEU A 49 -8.64 16.75 -7.08
C LEU A 49 -7.95 17.07 -5.75
N GLU A 50 -7.46 16.04 -5.06
CA GLU A 50 -6.74 16.18 -3.80
C GLU A 50 -5.23 16.23 -3.99
N TYR A 51 -4.73 15.41 -4.92
CA TYR A 51 -3.31 15.31 -5.15
C TYR A 51 -3.01 14.66 -6.50
N CYS A 52 -2.00 15.14 -7.21
CA CYS A 52 -1.56 14.49 -8.44
C CYS A 52 -0.04 14.45 -8.57
N ILE A 53 0.47 13.34 -9.11
CA ILE A 53 1.89 13.05 -9.21
C ILE A 53 2.22 12.45 -10.57
N TYR A 54 3.42 12.76 -11.02
CA TYR A 54 4.11 12.09 -12.11
C TYR A 54 5.28 11.29 -11.55
N SER A 55 5.43 10.05 -11.99
CA SER A 55 6.59 9.21 -11.73
C SER A 55 7.26 8.81 -13.04
N PRO A 56 8.55 9.13 -13.22
CA PRO A 56 9.33 8.64 -14.35
C PRO A 56 9.48 7.10 -14.34
N ARG A 57 9.94 6.58 -15.46
CA ARG A 57 10.36 5.18 -15.62
C ARG A 57 11.57 4.89 -14.75
N VAL A 58 11.63 3.69 -14.21
CA VAL A 58 12.83 3.15 -13.58
C VAL A 58 13.18 1.82 -14.22
N SER A 59 14.47 1.58 -14.49
CA SER A 59 14.96 0.37 -15.16
C SER A 59 14.94 -0.89 -14.28
N SER A 60 14.12 -0.90 -13.23
CA SER A 60 13.88 -2.09 -12.40
C SER A 60 12.51 -2.66 -12.75
N THR A 61 12.42 -3.99 -12.81
CA THR A 61 11.17 -4.72 -13.05
C THR A 61 10.69 -5.51 -11.83
N SER A 62 11.46 -5.51 -10.74
CA SER A 62 11.10 -6.23 -9.53
C SER A 62 11.70 -5.63 -8.26
N THR A 63 11.16 -6.03 -7.10
CA THR A 63 11.62 -5.57 -5.78
C THR A 63 12.03 -6.75 -4.90
N PRO A 64 12.81 -6.52 -3.82
CA PRO A 64 13.11 -7.54 -2.81
C PRO A 64 11.87 -8.11 -2.10
N PHE A 65 10.72 -7.43 -2.18
CA PHE A 65 9.44 -7.87 -1.61
C PHE A 65 8.57 -8.62 -2.62
N GLY A 66 9.09 -8.91 -3.82
CA GLY A 66 8.41 -9.70 -4.84
C GLY A 66 7.42 -8.92 -5.72
N PHE A 67 7.27 -7.60 -5.53
CA PHE A 67 6.50 -6.76 -6.45
C PHE A 67 7.18 -6.74 -7.82
N LYS A 68 6.37 -6.81 -8.88
CA LYS A 68 6.84 -6.79 -10.26
C LYS A 68 6.08 -5.74 -11.04
N SER A 69 6.80 -4.92 -11.78
CA SER A 69 6.20 -3.92 -12.67
C SER A 69 7.04 -3.83 -13.93
N GLU A 70 6.41 -3.48 -15.04
CA GLU A 70 7.13 -3.20 -16.27
C GLU A 70 7.71 -1.79 -16.20
N GLU A 71 8.84 -1.57 -16.87
CA GLU A 71 9.46 -0.25 -16.95
C GLU A 71 8.50 0.75 -17.62
N SER A 72 7.85 1.59 -16.81
CA SER A 72 6.81 2.50 -17.25
C SER A 72 6.89 3.82 -16.48
N SER A 73 6.52 4.91 -17.13
CA SER A 73 6.17 6.16 -16.45
C SER A 73 4.72 6.10 -16.01
N TRP A 74 4.40 6.84 -14.96
CA TRP A 74 3.09 6.80 -14.33
C TRP A 74 2.57 8.20 -14.03
N GLY A 75 1.29 8.43 -14.30
CA GLY A 75 0.52 9.51 -13.69
C GLY A 75 -0.39 8.92 -12.62
N LEU A 76 -0.49 9.55 -11.45
CA LEU A 76 -1.46 9.17 -10.43
C LEU A 76 -2.11 10.43 -9.86
N CYS A 77 -3.42 10.54 -10.01
CA CYS A 77 -4.23 11.54 -9.34
C CYS A 77 -5.15 10.86 -8.33
N ALA A 78 -5.16 11.35 -7.09
CA ALA A 78 -6.15 11.02 -6.07
C ALA A 78 -7.23 12.11 -6.05
N THR A 79 -8.48 11.72 -6.22
CA THR A 79 -9.64 12.60 -6.04
C THR A 79 -10.19 12.48 -4.61
N ASP A 80 -11.41 12.96 -4.40
CA ASP A 80 -12.22 12.72 -3.21
C ASP A 80 -12.84 11.32 -3.13
N ASN A 81 -12.84 10.55 -4.22
CA ASN A 81 -13.53 9.25 -4.27
C ASN A 81 -12.79 8.12 -5.02
N ARG A 82 -11.74 8.41 -5.79
CA ARG A 82 -11.01 7.39 -6.58
C ARG A 82 -9.59 7.80 -6.89
N PHE A 83 -8.80 6.80 -7.28
CA PHE A 83 -7.55 7.03 -8.00
C PHE A 83 -7.80 7.00 -9.50
N ILE A 84 -7.14 7.89 -10.23
CA ILE A 84 -6.99 7.84 -11.69
C ILE A 84 -5.50 7.65 -11.95
N ILE A 85 -5.13 6.54 -12.59
CA ILE A 85 -3.74 6.15 -12.78
C ILE A 85 -3.51 5.92 -14.27
N SER A 86 -2.53 6.58 -14.86
CA SER A 86 -2.09 6.31 -16.23
C SER A 86 -0.71 5.67 -16.22
N LYS A 87 -0.47 4.79 -17.18
CA LYS A 87 0.79 4.04 -17.34
C LYS A 87 1.22 4.13 -18.79
N ASN A 88 2.48 4.47 -19.02
CA ASN A 88 3.06 4.47 -20.36
C ASN A 88 4.42 3.79 -20.32
N GLN A 89 4.56 2.69 -21.06
CA GLN A 89 5.81 1.92 -21.21
C GLN A 89 6.80 2.55 -22.19
N HIS A 90 6.35 3.52 -23.00
CA HIS A 90 7.15 4.19 -24.04
C HIS A 90 7.75 3.22 -25.07
N ALA A 91 7.01 2.16 -25.39
CA ALA A 91 7.35 1.22 -26.44
C ALA A 91 6.53 1.53 -27.71
N LYS A 92 7.16 1.35 -28.88
CA LYS A 92 6.47 1.52 -30.16
C LYS A 92 5.28 0.55 -30.24
N ASN A 93 4.12 1.04 -30.68
CA ASN A 93 2.88 0.28 -30.86
C ASN A 93 2.23 -0.24 -29.56
N LEU A 94 2.63 0.26 -28.38
CA LEU A 94 1.91 0.00 -27.14
C LEU A 94 1.21 1.27 -26.70
N GLU A 95 -0.13 1.23 -26.71
CA GLU A 95 -0.94 2.34 -26.21
C GLU A 95 -0.80 2.45 -24.69
N PRO A 96 -0.78 3.68 -24.15
CA PRO A 96 -0.80 3.88 -22.70
C PRO A 96 -2.07 3.30 -22.07
N GLU A 97 -1.93 2.78 -20.86
CA GLU A 97 -3.04 2.24 -20.08
C GLU A 97 -3.59 3.30 -19.12
N LEU A 98 -4.89 3.23 -18.84
CA LEU A 98 -5.58 4.09 -17.89
C LEU A 98 -6.44 3.24 -16.95
N PHE A 99 -6.21 3.41 -15.66
CA PHE A 99 -6.93 2.73 -14.58
C PHE A 99 -7.75 3.75 -13.79
N SER A 100 -8.90 3.31 -13.32
CA SER A 100 -9.66 4.04 -12.32
C SER A 100 -10.08 3.11 -11.20
N ILE A 101 -9.67 3.44 -9.99
CA ILE A 101 -9.85 2.60 -8.80
C ILE A 101 -10.66 3.39 -7.80
N SER A 102 -11.93 3.03 -7.60
CA SER A 102 -12.74 3.63 -6.54
C SER A 102 -12.06 3.42 -5.19
N PHE A 103 -12.12 4.40 -4.30
CA PHE A 103 -11.65 4.24 -2.92
C PHE A 103 -12.39 3.12 -2.19
N ASP A 104 -13.65 2.89 -2.57
CA ASP A 104 -14.44 1.79 -2.08
C ASP A 104 -13.99 0.43 -2.60
N ASP A 105 -13.20 0.36 -3.67
CA ASP A 105 -12.71 -0.90 -4.21
C ASP A 105 -11.31 -1.25 -3.68
N VAL A 106 -10.61 -0.30 -3.06
CA VAL A 106 -9.27 -0.51 -2.50
C VAL A 106 -9.35 -1.48 -1.31
N LEU A 107 -8.63 -2.60 -1.42
CA LEU A 107 -8.54 -3.63 -0.39
C LEU A 107 -7.40 -3.35 0.58
N TYR A 108 -6.21 -3.08 0.04
CA TYR A 108 -5.02 -2.70 0.79
C TYR A 108 -3.97 -2.11 -0.15
N PHE A 109 -2.96 -1.45 0.40
CA PHE A 109 -1.80 -1.01 -0.37
C PHE A 109 -0.50 -1.35 0.34
N ASN A 110 0.58 -1.46 -0.43
CA ASN A 110 1.94 -1.59 0.08
C ASN A 110 2.78 -0.43 -0.42
N ILE A 111 3.57 0.18 0.44
CA ILE A 111 4.58 1.15 0.04
C ILE A 111 5.89 0.81 0.72
N GLY A 112 6.98 0.85 -0.02
CA GLY A 112 8.27 0.50 0.55
C GLY A 112 9.44 1.05 -0.23
N ARG A 113 10.63 0.82 0.33
CA ARG A 113 11.91 1.21 -0.28
C ARG A 113 13.03 0.27 0.13
N VAL A 114 14.02 0.14 -0.75
CA VAL A 114 15.36 -0.39 -0.48
C VAL A 114 16.34 0.47 -1.27
N LEU A 115 17.32 1.09 -0.63
CA LEU A 115 18.27 2.00 -1.31
C LEU A 115 17.53 3.09 -2.13
N LEU A 116 17.90 3.22 -3.41
CA LEU A 116 17.37 4.19 -4.35
C LEU A 116 16.05 3.77 -5.03
N LEU A 117 15.60 2.53 -4.79
CA LEU A 117 14.36 2.00 -5.37
C LEU A 117 13.23 2.01 -4.33
N SER A 118 12.09 2.55 -4.73
CA SER A 118 10.84 2.50 -3.98
C SER A 118 9.72 1.92 -4.83
N TRP A 119 8.64 1.52 -4.16
CA TRP A 119 7.46 0.96 -4.82
C TRP A 119 6.18 1.34 -4.10
N LEU A 120 5.10 1.35 -4.87
CA LEU A 120 3.72 1.41 -4.41
C LEU A 120 2.96 0.28 -5.09
N SER A 121 2.18 -0.48 -4.31
CA SER A 121 1.25 -1.46 -4.82
C SER A 121 -0.14 -1.15 -4.28
N ILE A 122 -1.13 -1.01 -5.15
CA ILE A 122 -2.54 -0.86 -4.76
C ILE A 122 -3.25 -2.15 -5.18
N THR A 123 -3.76 -2.88 -4.20
CA THR A 123 -4.63 -4.03 -4.43
C THR A 123 -6.08 -3.61 -4.27
N TYR A 124 -6.91 -3.97 -5.24
CA TYR A 124 -8.32 -3.56 -5.29
C TYR A 124 -9.19 -4.68 -5.87
N ALA A 125 -10.49 -4.60 -5.61
CA ALA A 125 -11.50 -5.47 -6.20
C ALA A 125 -12.10 -4.79 -7.44
N GLN A 126 -12.11 -5.47 -8.57
CA GLN A 126 -12.80 -4.99 -9.77
C GLN A 126 -13.55 -6.16 -10.38
N GLU A 127 -14.85 -5.98 -10.64
CA GLU A 127 -15.72 -7.07 -11.10
C GLU A 127 -15.60 -8.31 -10.21
N LYS A 128 -15.54 -8.08 -8.89
CA LYS A 128 -15.36 -9.11 -7.83
C LYS A 128 -14.04 -9.89 -7.90
N LYS A 129 -13.11 -9.54 -8.79
CA LYS A 129 -11.78 -10.13 -8.89
C LYS A 129 -10.72 -9.24 -8.27
N LYS A 130 -9.75 -9.85 -7.59
CA LYS A 130 -8.55 -9.17 -7.10
C LYS A 130 -7.71 -8.69 -8.28
N ARG A 131 -7.41 -7.41 -8.29
CA ARG A 131 -6.48 -6.73 -9.21
C ARG A 131 -5.41 -6.02 -8.40
N GLN A 132 -4.29 -5.73 -9.07
CA GLN A 132 -3.15 -5.07 -8.46
C GLN A 132 -2.49 -4.14 -9.47
N VAL A 133 -2.12 -2.95 -9.03
CA VAL A 133 -1.29 -1.99 -9.78
C VAL A 133 -0.02 -1.77 -8.98
N ASP A 134 1.12 -2.10 -9.59
CA ASP A 134 2.45 -1.93 -9.01
C ASP A 134 3.21 -0.84 -9.75
N ILE A 135 3.68 0.16 -9.00
CA ILE A 135 4.46 1.29 -9.49
C ILE A 135 5.83 1.23 -8.84
N LEU A 136 6.88 1.13 -9.66
CA LEU A 136 8.27 1.26 -9.21
C LEU A 136 8.75 2.67 -9.51
N PHE A 137 9.48 3.27 -8.57
CA PHE A 137 9.90 4.67 -8.67
C PHE A 137 11.17 4.95 -7.86
N ALA A 138 11.84 6.06 -8.16
CA ALA A 138 13.04 6.47 -7.43
C ALA A 138 12.70 6.92 -6.00
N SER A 139 13.50 6.51 -5.01
CA SER A 139 13.21 6.74 -3.59
C SER A 139 13.07 8.21 -3.18
N ASN A 140 13.62 9.16 -3.94
CA ASN A 140 13.44 10.60 -3.73
C ASN A 140 11.95 11.02 -3.84
N GLY A 141 11.15 10.28 -4.62
CA GLY A 141 9.74 10.52 -4.85
C GLY A 141 8.77 9.95 -3.82
N ARG A 142 9.27 9.15 -2.86
CA ARG A 142 8.41 8.39 -1.93
C ARG A 142 7.41 9.27 -1.18
N HIS A 143 7.86 10.43 -0.71
CA HIS A 143 7.03 11.36 0.06
C HIS A 143 5.79 11.85 -0.73
N HIS A 144 5.87 11.92 -2.06
CA HIS A 144 4.73 12.24 -2.92
C HIS A 144 3.70 11.10 -2.91
N PHE A 145 4.12 9.85 -3.08
CA PHE A 145 3.21 8.71 -2.99
C PHE A 145 2.58 8.57 -1.59
N GLU A 146 3.36 8.80 -0.53
CA GLU A 146 2.83 8.83 0.85
C GLU A 146 1.75 9.91 1.01
N LYS A 147 1.91 11.09 0.39
CA LYS A 147 0.91 12.15 0.40
C LYS A 147 -0.35 11.78 -0.39
N ALA A 148 -0.23 11.07 -1.51
CA ALA A 148 -1.36 10.53 -2.26
C ALA A 148 -2.17 9.53 -1.41
N LEU A 149 -1.47 8.62 -0.72
CA LEU A 149 -2.09 7.64 0.18
C LEU A 149 -2.77 8.30 1.39
N ARG A 150 -2.15 9.34 1.98
CA ARG A 150 -2.80 10.13 3.05
C ARG A 150 -4.06 10.82 2.53
N SER A 151 -4.08 11.26 1.28
CA SER A 151 -5.27 11.89 0.66
C SER A 151 -6.42 10.88 0.55
N TYR A 152 -6.13 9.66 0.10
CA TYR A 152 -7.08 8.54 0.15
C TYR A 152 -7.62 8.27 1.57
N LYS A 153 -6.74 8.21 2.58
CA LYS A 153 -7.13 7.96 3.98
C LYS A 153 -8.01 9.05 4.60
N LYS A 154 -8.08 10.26 4.03
CA LYS A 154 -9.03 11.30 4.47
C LYS A 154 -10.48 10.84 4.31
N TYR A 155 -10.75 10.07 3.26
CA TYR A 155 -12.09 9.60 2.88
C TYR A 155 -12.42 8.20 3.38
N GLN A 156 -11.54 7.59 4.18
CA GLN A 156 -11.82 6.32 4.84
C GLN A 156 -12.55 6.55 6.16
N ASN A 157 -13.58 5.73 6.41
CA ASN A 157 -14.33 5.74 7.66
C ASN A 157 -13.39 5.43 8.83
N ALA A 158 -13.41 6.30 9.84
CA ALA A 158 -12.74 6.04 11.11
C ALA A 158 -13.70 5.32 12.05
N VAL A 159 -13.19 4.34 12.79
CA VAL A 159 -13.91 3.74 13.90
C VAL A 159 -13.99 4.77 15.03
N ASN A 160 -15.17 4.96 15.62
CA ASN A 160 -15.35 5.86 16.76
C ASN A 160 -14.61 5.29 17.97
N THR A 161 -13.51 5.92 18.37
CA THR A 161 -12.66 5.44 19.46
C THR A 161 -13.21 5.75 20.85
N ASP A 162 -14.13 6.72 20.94
CA ASP A 162 -14.55 7.30 22.21
C ASP A 162 -15.43 6.31 23.01
N GLU A 163 -16.06 5.36 22.31
CA GLU A 163 -16.85 4.26 22.89
C GLU A 163 -15.99 3.12 23.48
N PHE A 164 -14.68 3.11 23.19
CA PHE A 164 -13.78 2.04 23.63
C PHE A 164 -13.03 2.37 24.92
N GLY A 165 -13.20 3.58 25.47
CA GLY A 165 -12.46 4.01 26.67
C GLY A 165 -10.94 3.98 26.51
N LEU A 166 -10.46 3.94 25.26
CA LEU A 166 -9.04 3.97 24.93
C LEU A 166 -8.57 5.41 25.07
N ASP A 167 -7.53 5.63 25.87
CA ASP A 167 -6.85 6.93 25.94
C ASP A 167 -6.50 7.37 24.52
N SER A 168 -7.17 8.41 24.04
CA SER A 168 -7.06 8.87 22.66
C SER A 168 -5.76 9.64 22.48
N PHE A 169 -4.63 8.93 22.46
CA PHE A 169 -3.36 9.54 22.16
C PHE A 169 -3.28 9.89 20.67
N SER A 170 -2.63 11.01 20.38
CA SER A 170 -2.29 11.33 19.00
C SER A 170 -1.41 10.23 18.42
N ALA A 171 -1.51 10.02 17.11
CA ALA A 171 -0.66 9.04 16.47
C ALA A 171 0.85 9.34 16.63
N ALA A 172 1.22 10.62 16.67
CA ALA A 172 2.58 11.06 16.92
C ALA A 172 3.10 10.57 18.28
N SER A 173 2.30 10.63 19.34
CA SER A 173 2.71 10.17 20.68
C SER A 173 2.99 8.67 20.76
N PHE A 174 2.29 7.84 19.98
CA PHE A 174 2.53 6.39 19.98
C PHE A 174 3.74 5.98 19.14
N ILE A 175 4.03 6.70 18.05
CA ILE A 175 5.17 6.37 17.19
C ILE A 175 6.50 6.42 17.96
N HIS A 176 6.63 7.32 18.93
CA HIS A 176 7.81 7.40 19.79
C HIS A 176 8.01 6.16 20.70
N LYS A 177 6.97 5.34 20.90
CA LYS A 177 7.05 4.08 21.65
C LYS A 177 7.53 2.90 20.77
N ILE A 178 7.56 3.06 19.45
CA ILE A 178 8.05 2.02 18.54
C ILE A 178 9.58 1.98 18.62
N GLN A 179 10.13 0.87 19.13
CA GLN A 179 11.57 0.71 19.34
C GLN A 179 12.38 0.75 18.05
N ASN A 180 11.86 0.15 16.96
CA ASN A 180 12.53 0.18 15.67
C ASN A 180 12.32 1.57 15.02
N LYS A 181 13.36 2.41 15.06
CA LYS A 181 13.34 3.76 14.51
C LYS A 181 12.98 3.81 13.02
N LEU A 182 13.47 2.87 12.22
CA LEU A 182 13.18 2.82 10.79
C LEU A 182 11.69 2.55 10.52
N HIS A 183 11.08 1.67 11.31
CA HIS A 183 9.63 1.45 11.28
C HIS A 183 8.86 2.69 11.76
N ALA A 184 9.27 3.28 12.88
CA ALA A 184 8.65 4.48 13.45
C ALA A 184 8.62 5.63 12.43
N ASP A 185 9.77 5.94 11.82
CA ASP A 185 9.91 6.99 10.82
C ASP A 185 9.07 6.70 9.57
N SER A 186 9.08 5.45 9.09
CA SER A 186 8.32 5.05 7.90
C SER A 186 6.80 5.03 8.15
N LEU A 187 6.35 4.64 9.34
CA LEU A 187 4.92 4.64 9.69
C LEU A 187 4.41 6.07 9.87
N LYS A 188 5.19 6.96 10.49
CA LYS A 188 4.85 8.37 10.71
C LYS A 188 4.41 9.09 9.45
N THR A 189 5.07 8.80 8.33
CA THR A 189 4.74 9.45 7.05
C THR A 189 3.40 9.00 6.47
N LEU A 190 2.82 7.87 6.90
CA LEU A 190 1.55 7.35 6.36
C LEU A 190 0.32 7.69 7.19
N ILE A 191 0.51 8.35 8.34
CA ILE A 191 -0.57 8.74 9.22
C ILE A 191 -1.24 10.01 8.70
N SER A 192 -2.56 9.96 8.55
CA SER A 192 -3.38 11.07 8.11
C SER A 192 -3.75 12.01 9.27
N SER A 193 -4.12 13.26 8.96
CA SER A 193 -4.61 14.18 9.98
C SER A 193 -5.85 13.62 10.67
N GLY A 194 -5.90 13.69 12.01
CA GLY A 194 -7.01 13.16 12.83
C GLY A 194 -7.00 11.64 13.04
N GLU A 195 -5.99 10.94 12.52
CA GLU A 195 -5.82 9.51 12.78
C GLU A 195 -5.22 9.27 14.17
N LYS A 196 -5.88 8.42 14.96
CA LYS A 196 -5.51 8.09 16.34
C LYS A 196 -4.89 6.69 16.38
N CYS A 197 -3.78 6.53 17.09
CA CYS A 197 -3.18 5.21 17.31
C CYS A 197 -3.87 4.51 18.48
N LEU A 198 -4.19 3.24 18.30
CA LEU A 198 -4.90 2.40 19.27
C LEU A 198 -3.94 1.45 19.96
N CYS A 199 -3.13 0.74 19.19
CA CYS A 199 -2.08 -0.13 19.72
C CYS A 199 -0.92 -0.29 18.73
N SER A 200 0.24 -0.66 19.26
CA SER A 200 1.41 -1.03 18.47
C SER A 200 2.18 -2.13 19.17
N PHE A 201 2.75 -3.05 18.42
CA PHE A 201 3.71 -4.01 18.97
C PHE A 201 4.73 -4.41 17.91
N SER A 202 5.89 -4.82 18.39
CA SER A 202 6.96 -5.35 17.56
C SER A 202 6.97 -6.87 17.63
N CYS A 203 7.24 -7.51 16.51
CA CYS A 203 7.30 -8.96 16.41
C CYS A 203 8.42 -9.38 15.45
N ARG A 204 8.76 -10.67 15.47
CA ARG A 204 9.57 -11.28 14.42
C ARG A 204 8.64 -11.75 13.31
N TYR A 205 8.79 -11.21 12.12
CA TYR A 205 8.01 -11.56 10.94
C TYR A 205 8.60 -12.78 10.23
N PHE A 206 7.73 -13.71 9.87
CA PHE A 206 8.07 -14.93 9.14
C PHE A 206 7.78 -14.77 7.65
N TRP A 207 8.81 -14.93 6.84
CA TRP A 207 8.68 -14.94 5.40
C TRP A 207 8.26 -16.32 4.90
N GLU A 208 7.08 -16.37 4.27
CA GLU A 208 6.59 -17.57 3.61
C GLU A 208 7.07 -17.61 2.17
N LYS A 209 7.83 -18.65 1.79
CA LYS A 209 8.19 -18.89 0.39
C LYS A 209 7.49 -20.14 -0.11
N PHE A 210 6.57 -19.95 -1.06
CA PHE A 210 5.87 -21.04 -1.73
C PHE A 210 6.73 -21.55 -2.89
N PHE A 211 7.14 -22.82 -2.84
CA PHE A 211 7.71 -23.50 -4.01
C PHE A 211 6.65 -24.45 -4.59
N GLU A 212 6.18 -24.12 -5.79
CA GLU A 212 5.35 -25.02 -6.58
C GLU A 212 6.26 -25.96 -7.38
N ARG A 213 6.37 -27.22 -6.96
CA ARG A 213 7.01 -28.24 -7.80
C ARG A 213 6.04 -28.59 -8.94
N ARG A 214 6.44 -28.30 -10.18
CA ARG A 214 5.75 -28.73 -11.42
C ARG A 214 5.84 -30.25 -11.61
N SER A 215 5.18 -31.02 -10.77
CA SER A 215 4.99 -32.46 -10.93
C SER A 215 3.53 -32.77 -10.64
N PHE A 216 2.88 -33.48 -11.58
CA PHE A 216 1.46 -33.80 -11.58
C PHE A 216 0.92 -34.49 -10.31
N PHE A 217 1.79 -34.87 -9.36
CA PHE A 217 1.40 -35.66 -8.18
C PHE A 217 2.04 -35.27 -6.84
N ARG A 218 2.60 -34.06 -6.66
CA ARG A 218 3.20 -33.67 -5.36
C ARG A 218 2.69 -32.35 -4.77
N LYS A 219 2.26 -32.43 -3.51
CA LYS A 219 1.84 -31.31 -2.63
C LYS A 219 2.83 -30.15 -2.68
N ARG A 220 2.30 -28.91 -2.69
CA ARG A 220 3.07 -27.68 -2.49
C ARG A 220 3.91 -27.79 -1.21
N LYS A 221 5.22 -27.56 -1.30
CA LYS A 221 6.07 -27.42 -0.11
C LYS A 221 6.25 -25.93 0.18
N VAL A 222 5.78 -25.50 1.35
CA VAL A 222 6.05 -24.17 1.90
C VAL A 222 7.32 -24.28 2.72
N PHE A 223 8.33 -23.47 2.39
CA PHE A 223 9.52 -23.32 3.22
C PHE A 223 9.49 -21.94 3.87
N TYR A 224 9.72 -21.90 5.17
CA TYR A 224 9.84 -20.66 5.93
C TYR A 224 11.32 -20.28 6.02
N TYR A 225 11.64 -19.05 5.64
CA TYR A 225 12.99 -18.49 5.61
C TYR A 225 13.01 -17.18 6.47
N PRO A 226 14.18 -16.56 6.74
CA PRO A 226 14.56 -16.07 8.07
C PRO A 226 13.66 -14.97 8.66
N ARG A 227 13.75 -14.86 9.99
CA ARG A 227 13.04 -13.86 10.81
C ARG A 227 13.54 -12.47 10.44
N SER A 228 12.61 -11.58 10.10
CA SER A 228 12.85 -10.15 9.98
C SER A 228 12.10 -9.41 11.09
N ASN A 229 12.40 -8.15 11.37
CA ASN A 229 11.55 -7.42 12.31
C ASN A 229 10.28 -6.94 11.60
N ALA A 230 9.20 -6.88 12.35
CA ALA A 230 8.03 -6.12 11.95
C ALA A 230 7.44 -5.34 13.13
N THR A 231 6.72 -4.29 12.79
CA THR A 231 5.93 -3.52 13.73
C THR A 231 4.53 -3.38 13.18
N PHE A 232 3.56 -3.83 13.95
CA PHE A 232 2.15 -3.55 13.72
C PHE A 232 1.79 -2.23 14.38
N LEU A 233 0.98 -1.45 13.68
CA LEU A 233 0.35 -0.25 14.19
C LEU A 233 -1.12 -0.27 13.81
N LEU A 234 -1.98 -0.32 14.82
CA LEU A 234 -3.42 -0.22 14.65
C LEU A 234 -3.85 1.22 14.93
N THR A 235 -4.54 1.82 13.98
CA THR A 235 -5.14 3.15 14.12
C THR A 235 -6.65 3.05 14.04
N ASN A 236 -7.35 4.13 14.33
CA ASN A 236 -8.80 4.21 14.12
C ASN A 236 -9.22 4.15 12.64
N LYS A 237 -8.28 4.15 11.68
CA LYS A 237 -8.57 4.08 10.24
C LYS A 237 -7.99 2.86 9.54
N ALA A 238 -6.88 2.31 10.01
CA ALA A 238 -6.18 1.23 9.33
C ALA A 238 -5.36 0.36 10.27
N LEU A 239 -5.11 -0.87 9.82
CA LEU A 239 -3.99 -1.67 10.30
C LEU A 239 -2.79 -1.43 9.38
N LEU A 240 -1.66 -1.04 9.95
CA LEU A 240 -0.38 -0.89 9.26
C LEU A 240 0.60 -1.95 9.78
N LEU A 241 1.35 -2.56 8.87
CA LEU A 241 2.43 -3.50 9.17
C LEU A 241 3.69 -3.04 8.44
N ALA A 242 4.64 -2.47 9.18
CA ALA A 242 5.99 -2.21 8.70
C ALA A 242 6.84 -3.48 8.89
N ARG A 243 7.50 -3.95 7.84
CA ARG A 243 8.38 -5.12 7.89
C ARG A 243 9.69 -4.87 7.16
N ASP A 244 10.77 -5.36 7.74
CA ASP A 244 12.09 -5.34 7.14
C ASP A 244 12.17 -6.32 5.96
N SER A 245 13.00 -6.01 4.95
CA SER A 245 13.40 -6.98 3.94
C SER A 245 14.27 -8.06 4.57
N LEU A 246 14.44 -9.19 3.88
CA LEU A 246 15.52 -10.12 4.22
C LEU A 246 16.85 -9.35 4.16
N GLU A 247 17.69 -9.45 5.20
CA GLU A 247 18.96 -8.74 5.26
C GLU A 247 19.85 -9.17 4.09
N THR A 248 20.09 -8.26 3.13
CA THR A 248 20.99 -8.50 2.00
C THR A 248 22.32 -7.74 2.13
N GLY A 249 22.67 -7.30 3.34
CA GLY A 249 23.98 -6.72 3.68
C GLY A 249 24.28 -5.29 3.19
N ILE A 250 23.37 -4.64 2.44
CA ILE A 250 23.64 -3.32 1.82
C ILE A 250 22.67 -2.22 2.31
N ASP A 251 21.44 -2.56 2.70
CA ASP A 251 20.49 -1.66 3.40
C ASP A 251 19.30 -2.48 3.94
N SER A 252 18.69 -2.04 5.04
CA SER A 252 17.45 -2.60 5.55
C SER A 252 16.27 -2.01 4.77
N GLY A 253 15.75 -2.77 3.81
CA GLY A 253 14.53 -2.40 3.11
C GLY A 253 13.32 -2.40 4.04
N VAL A 254 12.37 -1.49 3.86
CA VAL A 254 11.10 -1.52 4.60
C VAL A 254 9.92 -1.49 3.65
N ASN A 255 8.96 -2.39 3.90
CA ASN A 255 7.66 -2.39 3.26
C ASN A 255 6.57 -2.20 4.30
N ILE A 256 5.66 -1.28 4.03
CA ILE A 256 4.48 -1.06 4.87
C ILE A 256 3.25 -1.54 4.12
N LEU A 257 2.62 -2.60 4.63
CA LEU A 257 1.28 -3.00 4.26
C LEU A 257 0.28 -2.15 5.04
N THR A 258 -0.72 -1.57 4.38
CA THR A 258 -1.82 -0.84 5.01
C THR A 258 -3.16 -1.40 4.57
N ILE A 259 -3.94 -1.87 5.54
CA ILE A 259 -5.29 -2.41 5.35
C ILE A 259 -6.27 -1.42 6.01
N PRO A 260 -7.17 -0.75 5.27
CA PRO A 260 -8.18 0.11 5.87
C PRO A 260 -9.11 -0.71 6.78
N LEU A 261 -9.41 -0.20 7.97
CA LEU A 261 -10.23 -0.92 8.95
C LEU A 261 -11.64 -1.22 8.42
N GLY A 262 -12.21 -0.30 7.65
CA GLY A 262 -13.51 -0.50 7.00
C GLY A 262 -13.55 -1.69 6.04
N LYS A 263 -12.39 -2.18 5.60
CA LYS A 263 -12.26 -3.34 4.70
C LYS A 263 -12.05 -4.66 5.45
N ILE A 264 -11.79 -4.64 6.74
CA ILE A 264 -11.58 -5.86 7.52
C ILE A 264 -12.95 -6.45 7.92
N LYS A 265 -13.25 -7.65 7.43
CA LYS A 265 -14.49 -8.40 7.70
C LYS A 265 -14.36 -9.27 8.95
N ALA A 266 -13.27 -10.02 9.06
CA ALA A 266 -13.01 -10.90 10.18
C ALA A 266 -11.50 -11.02 10.45
N VAL A 267 -11.12 -11.30 11.70
CA VAL A 267 -9.75 -11.58 12.11
C VAL A 267 -9.75 -12.86 12.93
N SER A 268 -8.93 -13.82 12.54
CA SER A 268 -8.73 -15.07 13.29
C SER A 268 -7.25 -15.31 13.52
N ALA A 269 -6.90 -15.73 14.73
CA ALA A 269 -5.56 -16.15 15.08
C ALA A 269 -5.45 -17.69 15.06
N MET A 270 -4.30 -18.20 14.66
CA MET A 270 -3.96 -19.62 14.65
C MET A 270 -2.50 -19.77 15.08
N SER A 271 -2.20 -20.80 15.85
CA SER A 271 -0.83 -21.11 16.27
C SER A 271 -0.37 -22.41 15.61
N GLU A 272 0.86 -22.46 15.14
CA GLU A 272 1.49 -23.67 14.58
C GLU A 272 2.90 -23.83 15.16
N GLU A 273 3.23 -25.02 15.66
CA GLU A 273 4.60 -25.34 16.07
C GLU A 273 5.46 -25.65 14.84
N LEU A 274 6.59 -24.96 14.70
CA LEU A 274 7.57 -25.20 13.65
C LEU A 274 9.00 -25.08 14.21
N ASN A 275 9.76 -26.18 14.16
CA ASN A 275 11.16 -26.23 14.60
C ASN A 275 11.37 -25.62 16.01
N ASP A 276 10.66 -26.17 17.00
CA ASP A 276 10.70 -25.74 18.42
C ASP A 276 10.31 -24.27 18.66
N SER A 277 9.65 -23.64 17.70
CA SER A 277 9.11 -22.29 17.82
C SER A 277 7.61 -22.29 17.59
N LEU A 278 6.85 -21.67 18.49
CA LEU A 278 5.43 -21.42 18.29
C LEU A 278 5.26 -20.24 17.34
N ILE A 279 4.77 -20.49 16.13
CA ILE A 279 4.48 -19.45 15.13
C ILE A 279 3.02 -19.06 15.25
N GLN A 280 2.80 -17.76 15.46
CA GLN A 280 1.49 -17.15 15.45
C GLN A 280 1.13 -16.71 14.04
N ARG A 281 -0.12 -16.95 13.64
CA ARG A 281 -0.68 -16.49 12.38
C ARG A 281 -1.94 -15.70 12.62
N ILE A 282 -2.01 -14.52 12.01
CA ILE A 282 -3.25 -13.77 11.89
C ILE A 282 -3.74 -13.87 10.45
N LYS A 283 -4.97 -14.35 10.29
CA LYS A 283 -5.72 -14.30 9.04
C LYS A 283 -6.71 -13.14 9.12
N ILE A 284 -6.56 -12.19 8.20
CA ILE A 284 -7.40 -11.00 8.05
C ILE A 284 -8.26 -11.20 6.82
N SER A 285 -9.54 -11.50 7.00
CA SER A 285 -10.51 -11.61 5.90
C SER A 285 -11.00 -10.22 5.51
N LEU A 286 -11.05 -9.95 4.20
CA LEU A 286 -11.44 -8.65 3.66
C LEU A 286 -12.89 -8.66 3.15
N ALA A 287 -13.57 -7.53 3.27
CA ALA A 287 -14.91 -7.32 2.74
C ALA A 287 -14.89 -7.09 1.22
N GLN A 288 -16.06 -7.23 0.58
CA GLN A 288 -16.37 -6.87 -0.83
C GLN A 288 -16.04 -7.89 -1.93
N THR A 289 -15.74 -9.14 -1.60
CA THR A 289 -15.41 -10.15 -2.63
C THR A 289 -16.16 -11.46 -2.43
N GLU A 290 -16.56 -12.10 -3.55
CA GLU A 290 -17.22 -13.42 -3.52
C GLU A 290 -16.25 -14.54 -3.15
N GLU A 291 -14.98 -14.38 -3.49
CA GLU A 291 -13.89 -15.18 -2.94
C GLU A 291 -13.55 -14.65 -1.54
N ASP A 292 -13.33 -15.55 -0.58
CA ASP A 292 -12.76 -15.21 0.72
C ASP A 292 -11.31 -14.70 0.50
N TYR A 293 -11.14 -13.41 0.16
CA TYR A 293 -9.81 -12.82 0.17
C TYR A 293 -9.37 -12.60 1.60
N PHE A 294 -8.18 -13.08 1.88
CA PHE A 294 -7.55 -12.90 3.17
C PHE A 294 -6.08 -12.54 3.01
N VAL A 295 -5.57 -11.80 4.00
CA VAL A 295 -4.14 -11.60 4.21
C VAL A 295 -3.75 -12.48 5.39
N VAL A 296 -2.79 -13.38 5.19
CA VAL A 296 -2.17 -14.13 6.28
C VAL A 296 -0.86 -13.46 6.65
N ILE A 297 -0.67 -13.20 7.94
CA ILE A 297 0.56 -12.67 8.49
C ILE A 297 1.07 -13.66 9.53
N SER A 298 2.25 -14.21 9.27
CA SER A 298 2.93 -15.15 10.16
C SER A 298 4.02 -14.40 10.96
N TYR A 299 3.99 -14.53 12.28
CA TYR A 299 4.91 -13.84 13.18
C TYR A 299 5.19 -14.64 14.46
N ILE A 300 6.20 -14.23 15.21
CA ILE A 300 6.45 -14.65 16.59
C ILE A 300 6.42 -13.39 17.47
N CYS A 301 5.64 -13.44 18.53
CA CYS A 301 5.54 -12.41 19.55
C CYS A 301 5.45 -13.07 20.93
N GLU A 302 6.06 -12.46 21.93
CA GLU A 302 5.96 -12.94 23.32
C GLU A 302 4.59 -12.60 23.95
N ASP A 303 3.83 -11.67 23.37
CA ASP A 303 2.57 -11.15 23.92
C ASP A 303 1.39 -11.38 22.94
N GLU A 304 0.94 -12.63 22.88
CA GLU A 304 0.08 -13.18 21.81
C GLU A 304 -1.38 -12.66 21.83
N GLY A 305 -1.83 -12.04 22.93
CA GLY A 305 -3.24 -11.70 23.11
C GLY A 305 -3.64 -10.28 22.70
N VAL A 306 -2.73 -9.30 22.81
CA VAL A 306 -3.15 -7.89 22.80
C VAL A 306 -3.69 -7.46 21.43
N LEU A 307 -3.04 -7.81 20.31
CA LEU A 307 -3.50 -7.38 18.98
C LEU A 307 -4.84 -8.03 18.63
N VAL A 308 -4.93 -9.35 18.74
CA VAL A 308 -6.10 -10.11 18.31
C VAL A 308 -7.31 -9.69 19.13
N ASN A 309 -7.16 -9.59 20.45
CA ASN A 309 -8.24 -9.13 21.34
C ASN A 309 -8.65 -7.69 21.04
N THR A 310 -7.69 -6.79 20.77
CA THR A 310 -7.99 -5.41 20.39
C THR A 310 -8.75 -5.35 19.07
N MET A 311 -8.28 -6.08 18.04
CA MET A 311 -8.94 -6.11 16.73
C MET A 311 -10.33 -6.74 16.82
N GLN A 312 -10.49 -7.86 17.52
CA GLN A 312 -11.78 -8.52 17.73
C GLN A 312 -12.76 -7.63 18.51
N SER A 313 -12.29 -6.92 19.54
CA SER A 313 -13.10 -5.96 20.30
C SER A 313 -13.60 -4.79 19.42
N LEU A 314 -12.72 -4.24 18.57
CA LEU A 314 -13.09 -3.18 17.61
C LEU A 314 -14.09 -3.67 16.55
N MET A 315 -14.06 -4.96 16.21
CA MET A 315 -14.88 -5.54 15.14
C MET A 315 -16.20 -6.14 15.61
N GLY A 316 -16.26 -6.63 16.85
CA GLY A 316 -17.42 -7.35 17.41
C GLY A 316 -18.57 -6.46 17.93
N LYS A 317 -18.43 -5.13 17.86
CA LYS A 317 -19.48 -4.17 18.26
C LYS A 317 -20.21 -3.51 17.07
N LYS A 318 -20.13 -4.10 15.86
CA LYS A 318 -20.95 -3.68 14.73
C LYS A 318 -22.31 -4.34 14.73
#